data_AF-A0A358R0B3-F1
#
_entry.id   AF-A0A358R0B3-F1
#
_cell.length_a   1.000
_cell.length_b   1.000
_cell.length_c   1.000
_cell.angle_alpha   90.00
_cell.angle_beta   90.00
_cell.angle_gamma   90.00
#
_symmetry.space_group_name_H-M   'P 1'
#
loop_
_entity.id
_entity.type
_entity.pdbx_description
1 polymer ?
#
loop_
_entity_poly.entity_id
_entity_poly.type
_entity_poly.pdbx_seq_one_letter_code
_entity_poly.pdbx_strand_id
1 'polypeptide(L)'
;MSIATAPRRLSSIFLRKSAAYGYYGLKELARLFFKGDSRVCRHFVLYPAVNDAETLGDIVNRVSWYLPSSGSLKIRIDIVAGRQLLGTDLKSILPPASQHCYTGGKADIRLVGDRPGLGRCGAVLIWNGKSALDLEVIRHIHKADIVDPTGYLSLESTVYRRLYDRALTEGEKEKLRSLSMSNYRKFAAHGCGLRKGYVFCTGPSVESSFKYDFSDGIRVICNSIVNNGDLMAHIRPHLICFADPVFHFSPCLYAAEFRRLVLEAVKKYDCFVMVPDYNVALLLAHYPQLEERIIGMKVPGIWDSSILQTVKNYFLRLSGNRDRYNFPAEDSFYVAVANSILPLFMLPVASSQCEEIYIIGADGRRPGEKYFWKHSSKSQFTELMESAYRTHPGFFYDSLYDRNYKEYCEDVEKIVAMGESMGKKYISLTPSLVPALNKRLGRVLQYEQPRRQLKVQTEEP
;
A
#
# COMPACT_ATOMS: atom_id res chain seq x y z
N MET A 1 3.87 3.11 26.39
CA MET A 1 2.88 2.25 25.70
C MET A 1 2.82 2.71 24.25
N SER A 2 3.03 1.83 23.26
CA SER A 2 3.05 2.23 21.84
C SER A 2 1.68 2.72 21.36
N ILE A 3 1.65 3.78 20.54
CA ILE A 3 0.44 4.32 19.88
C ILE A 3 -0.35 3.23 19.17
N ALA A 4 0.34 2.24 18.59
CA ALA A 4 -0.27 1.11 17.89
C ALA A 4 -1.11 0.19 18.78
N THR A 5 -0.87 0.18 20.10
CA THR A 5 -1.53 -0.74 21.05
C THR A 5 -2.34 -0.02 22.13
N ALA A 6 -2.34 1.31 22.12
CA ALA A 6 -3.07 2.11 23.10
C ALA A 6 -4.59 1.89 22.99
N PRO A 7 -5.34 1.94 24.11
CA PRO A 7 -6.79 1.83 24.09
C PRO A 7 -7.43 2.85 23.13
N ARG A 8 -8.37 2.37 22.32
CA ARG A 8 -9.03 3.17 21.28
C ARG A 8 -10.21 3.94 21.87
N ARG A 9 -10.19 5.26 21.76
CA ARG A 9 -11.34 6.13 22.10
C ARG A 9 -12.30 6.20 20.90
N LEU A 10 -13.29 5.31 20.87
CA LEU A 10 -14.23 5.18 19.75
C LEU A 10 -14.92 6.50 19.40
N SER A 11 -15.26 7.34 20.38
CA SER A 11 -15.84 8.67 20.16
C SER A 11 -14.90 9.61 19.37
N SER A 12 -13.61 9.63 19.70
CA SER A 12 -12.61 10.44 18.99
C SER A 12 -12.41 9.94 17.55
N ILE A 13 -12.37 8.61 17.35
CA ILE A 13 -12.29 8.00 16.02
C ILE A 13 -13.52 8.38 15.20
N PHE A 14 -14.72 8.26 15.79
CA PHE A 14 -15.97 8.63 15.13
C PHE A 14 -16.01 10.10 14.73
N LEU A 15 -15.56 11.01 15.61
CA LEU A 15 -15.50 12.45 15.31
C LEU A 15 -14.55 12.74 14.15
N ARG A 16 -13.31 12.22 14.18
CA ARG A 16 -12.34 12.38 13.08
C ARG A 16 -12.86 11.80 11.77
N LYS A 17 -13.45 10.61 11.82
CA LYS A 17 -14.08 9.97 10.66
C LYS A 17 -15.19 10.84 10.05
N SER A 18 -16.08 11.36 10.90
CA SER A 18 -17.22 12.19 10.48
C SER A 18 -16.75 13.52 9.90
N ALA A 19 -15.76 14.16 10.52
CA ALA A 19 -15.15 15.38 10.01
C ALA A 19 -14.48 15.16 8.64
N ALA A 20 -13.69 14.09 8.51
CA ALA A 20 -13.03 13.75 7.25
C ALA A 20 -14.06 13.48 6.13
N TYR A 21 -15.05 12.61 6.37
CA TYR A 21 -16.04 12.29 5.34
C TYR A 21 -16.99 13.45 5.05
N GLY A 22 -17.34 14.27 6.05
CA GLY A 22 -18.07 15.51 5.83
C GLY A 22 -17.30 16.47 4.92
N TYR A 23 -16.01 16.67 5.19
CA TYR A 23 -15.14 17.49 4.36
C TYR A 23 -15.06 17.00 2.90
N TYR A 24 -14.80 15.70 2.69
CA TYR A 24 -14.73 15.15 1.34
C TYR A 24 -16.09 15.13 0.64
N GLY A 25 -17.19 14.97 1.37
CA GLY A 25 -18.54 15.14 0.83
C GLY A 25 -18.77 16.55 0.29
N LEU A 26 -18.41 17.58 1.05
CA LEU A 26 -18.48 18.99 0.63
C LEU A 26 -17.58 19.27 -0.57
N LYS A 27 -16.36 18.73 -0.57
CA LYS A 27 -15.43 18.82 -1.70
C LYS A 27 -16.02 18.25 -2.99
N GLU A 28 -16.60 17.05 -2.95
CA GLU A 28 -17.21 16.45 -4.14
C GLU A 28 -18.43 17.23 -4.61
N LEU A 29 -19.25 17.77 -3.70
CA LEU A 29 -20.34 18.67 -4.05
C LEU A 29 -19.81 19.93 -4.76
N ALA A 30 -18.75 20.55 -4.22
CA ALA A 30 -18.13 21.71 -4.84
C ALA A 30 -17.61 21.40 -6.26
N ARG A 31 -16.99 20.23 -6.49
CA ARG A 31 -16.51 19.81 -7.81
C ARG A 31 -17.61 19.79 -8.88
N LEU A 32 -18.87 19.53 -8.52
CA LEU A 32 -20.00 19.58 -9.46
C LEU A 32 -20.27 20.99 -9.99
N PHE A 33 -19.93 22.03 -9.22
CA PHE A 33 -20.09 23.43 -9.61
C PHE A 33 -18.86 24.00 -10.33
N PHE A 34 -17.69 23.38 -10.13
CA PHE A 34 -16.42 23.76 -10.77
C PHE A 34 -16.03 22.81 -11.93
N LYS A 35 -17.01 22.41 -12.76
CA LYS A 35 -16.80 21.54 -13.93
C LYS A 35 -15.72 22.13 -14.85
N GLY A 36 -14.64 21.37 -15.08
CA GLY A 36 -13.53 21.77 -15.96
C GLY A 36 -12.13 21.68 -15.33
N ASP A 37 -12.04 21.33 -14.05
CA ASP A 37 -10.77 21.26 -13.30
C ASP A 37 -10.11 19.87 -13.31
N SER A 38 -10.45 19.00 -14.27
CA SER A 38 -9.73 17.75 -14.55
C SER A 38 -8.37 18.01 -15.24
N ARG A 39 -7.72 19.11 -14.87
CA ARG A 39 -6.45 19.53 -15.44
C ARG A 39 -5.33 18.82 -14.70
N VAL A 40 -4.29 18.49 -15.47
CA VAL A 40 -3.02 18.00 -14.95
C VAL A 40 -2.52 18.94 -13.87
N CYS A 41 -2.31 18.42 -12.66
CA CYS A 41 -1.94 19.24 -11.51
C CYS A 41 -0.41 19.38 -11.43
N ARG A 42 0.11 20.53 -11.88
CA ARG A 42 1.55 20.84 -11.88
C ARG A 42 1.99 21.82 -10.79
N HIS A 43 1.04 22.45 -10.11
CA HIS A 43 1.30 23.44 -9.06
C HIS A 43 0.53 23.08 -7.81
N PHE A 44 1.25 22.72 -6.76
CA PHE A 44 0.72 22.38 -5.45
C PHE A 44 1.05 23.49 -4.46
N VAL A 45 0.11 23.83 -3.57
CA VAL A 45 0.32 24.79 -2.48
C VAL A 45 0.06 24.10 -1.15
N LEU A 46 1.00 24.16 -0.21
CA LEU A 46 0.83 23.66 1.15
C LEU A 46 0.37 24.77 2.08
N TYR A 47 -0.72 24.52 2.79
CA TYR A 47 -1.43 25.48 3.64
C TYR A 47 -1.80 24.82 4.98
N PRO A 48 -1.88 25.56 6.11
CA PRO A 48 -1.64 26.98 6.33
C PRO A 48 -0.14 27.35 6.38
N ALA A 49 0.19 28.56 6.87
CA ALA A 49 1.58 28.98 7.07
C ALA A 49 2.30 28.09 8.10
N VAL A 50 3.47 27.57 7.72
CA VAL A 50 4.40 26.88 8.62
C VAL A 50 5.22 27.90 9.39
N ASN A 51 5.38 27.71 10.71
CA ASN A 51 6.01 28.71 11.59
C ASN A 51 7.27 28.22 12.30
N ASP A 52 7.58 26.94 12.23
CA ASP A 52 8.74 26.32 12.86
C ASP A 52 9.53 25.45 11.86
N ALA A 53 10.82 25.31 12.11
CA ALA A 53 11.75 24.61 11.22
C ALA A 53 11.53 23.09 11.20
N GLU A 54 11.04 22.51 12.29
CA GLU A 54 10.79 21.05 12.38
C GLU A 54 9.63 20.65 11.45
N THR A 55 8.51 21.35 11.54
CA THR A 55 7.36 21.15 10.66
C THR A 55 7.72 21.44 9.21
N LEU A 56 8.51 22.48 8.95
CA LEU A 56 8.99 22.78 7.61
C LEU A 56 9.86 21.64 7.08
N GLY A 57 10.77 21.09 7.91
CA GLY A 57 11.61 19.95 7.56
C GLY A 57 10.81 18.70 7.21
N ASP A 58 9.78 18.37 8.00
CA ASP A 58 8.86 17.27 7.71
C ASP A 58 8.17 17.47 6.36
N ILE A 59 7.56 18.64 6.18
CA ILE A 59 6.81 18.97 4.97
C ILE A 59 7.71 18.91 3.73
N VAL A 60 8.88 19.56 3.76
CA VAL A 60 9.83 19.59 2.64
C VAL A 60 10.26 18.18 2.28
N ASN A 61 10.52 17.33 3.28
CA ASN A 61 10.91 15.94 3.06
C ASN A 61 9.79 15.12 2.42
N ARG A 62 8.55 15.24 2.93
CA ARG A 62 7.39 14.55 2.36
C ARG A 62 7.17 14.94 0.90
N VAL A 63 7.12 16.23 0.58
CA VAL A 63 6.88 16.66 -0.80
C VAL A 63 8.05 16.30 -1.72
N SER A 64 9.29 16.30 -1.22
CA SER A 64 10.45 15.84 -1.99
C SER A 64 10.37 14.35 -2.34
N TRP A 65 9.81 13.53 -1.45
CA TRP A 65 9.53 12.12 -1.71
C TRP A 65 8.32 11.92 -2.65
N TYR A 66 7.18 12.56 -2.38
CA TYR A 66 5.92 12.30 -3.11
C TYR A 66 5.80 13.04 -4.44
N LEU A 67 6.55 14.12 -4.64
CA LEU A 67 6.53 14.97 -5.83
C LEU A 67 7.95 15.25 -6.36
N PRO A 68 8.76 14.22 -6.64
CA PRO A 68 10.11 14.42 -7.17
C PRO A 68 10.04 15.01 -8.58
N SER A 69 10.85 16.00 -8.95
CA SER A 69 10.97 16.34 -10.37
C SER A 69 11.78 15.24 -11.06
N SER A 70 11.22 14.61 -12.10
CA SER A 70 11.91 13.55 -12.85
C SER A 70 11.69 13.71 -14.36
N GLY A 71 12.77 13.56 -15.13
CA GLY A 71 12.74 13.73 -16.59
C GLY A 71 12.18 15.09 -17.02
N SER A 72 11.14 15.05 -17.87
CA SER A 72 10.41 16.23 -18.34
C SER A 72 9.33 16.73 -17.37
N LEU A 73 9.06 16.00 -16.28
CA LEU A 73 8.00 16.27 -15.35
C LEU A 73 8.38 17.41 -14.39
N LYS A 74 7.91 18.63 -14.68
CA LYS A 74 8.11 19.79 -13.82
C LYS A 74 6.91 19.99 -12.91
N ILE A 75 7.11 19.84 -11.61
CA ILE A 75 6.11 20.06 -10.57
C ILE A 75 6.60 21.19 -9.67
N ARG A 76 5.80 22.25 -9.55
CA ARG A 76 6.04 23.36 -8.64
C ARG A 76 5.30 23.14 -7.33
N ILE A 77 5.98 23.37 -6.22
CA ILE A 77 5.43 23.26 -4.88
C ILE A 77 5.69 24.58 -4.15
N ASP A 78 4.63 25.27 -3.76
CA ASP A 78 4.75 26.45 -2.89
C ASP A 78 4.33 26.06 -1.47
N ILE A 79 5.18 26.30 -0.48
CA ILE A 79 4.87 26.11 0.94
C ILE A 79 4.62 27.48 1.55
N VAL A 80 3.42 27.69 2.11
CA VAL A 80 3.14 28.91 2.86
C VAL A 80 3.96 28.87 4.14
N ALA A 81 4.77 29.90 4.37
CA ALA A 81 5.69 29.97 5.49
C ALA A 81 5.63 31.35 6.14
N GLY A 82 5.74 31.37 7.47
CA GLY A 82 5.88 32.60 8.24
C GLY A 82 7.15 33.35 7.83
N ARG A 83 7.15 34.68 8.01
CA ARG A 83 8.24 35.57 7.56
C ARG A 83 9.63 35.12 8.03
N GLN A 84 9.71 34.56 9.23
CA GLN A 84 10.94 34.05 9.84
C GLN A 84 11.56 32.87 9.07
N LEU A 85 10.78 32.15 8.26
CA LEU A 85 11.25 31.00 7.51
C LEU A 85 11.54 31.29 6.04
N LEU A 86 11.12 32.42 5.47
CA LEU A 86 11.21 32.70 4.02
C LEU A 86 12.63 32.64 3.43
N GLY A 87 13.67 32.81 4.24
CA GLY A 87 15.08 32.71 3.85
C GLY A 87 15.73 31.36 4.15
N THR A 88 14.98 30.35 4.58
CA THR A 88 15.53 29.04 4.97
C THR A 88 16.12 28.32 3.76
N ASP A 89 17.35 27.79 3.89
CA ASP A 89 17.90 26.87 2.90
C ASP A 89 17.21 25.51 3.00
N LEU A 90 16.30 25.26 2.04
CA LEU A 90 15.54 24.02 1.96
C LEU A 90 16.39 22.80 1.60
N LYS A 91 17.60 22.98 1.07
CA LYS A 91 18.48 21.85 0.74
C LYS A 91 19.16 21.26 1.97
N SER A 92 19.39 22.08 3.00
CA SER A 92 20.04 21.67 4.24
C SER A 92 19.06 21.42 5.39
N ILE A 93 17.75 21.65 5.18
CA ILE A 93 16.76 21.42 6.23
C ILE A 93 16.69 19.91 6.56
N LEU A 94 16.70 19.61 7.85
CA LEU A 94 16.69 18.23 8.32
C LEU A 94 15.25 17.73 8.47
N PRO A 95 14.94 16.52 7.96
CA PRO A 95 13.67 15.87 8.25
C PRO A 95 13.64 15.34 9.69
N PRO A 96 12.45 14.96 10.19
CA PRO A 96 12.33 14.21 11.44
C PRO A 96 13.17 12.93 11.42
N ALA A 97 13.78 12.57 12.55
CA ALA A 97 14.64 11.38 12.68
C ALA A 97 13.94 10.04 12.35
N SER A 98 12.60 10.02 12.32
CA SER A 98 11.82 8.85 11.90
C SER A 98 11.72 8.68 10.38
N GLN A 99 12.31 9.57 9.60
CA GLN A 99 12.22 9.58 8.14
C GLN A 99 13.59 9.47 7.48
N HIS A 100 13.59 8.85 6.31
CA HIS A 100 14.72 8.92 5.39
C HIS A 100 14.80 10.33 4.77
N CYS A 101 16.01 10.80 4.52
CA CYS A 101 16.25 12.15 4.03
C CYS A 101 16.14 12.23 2.52
N TYR A 102 15.13 12.95 2.04
CA TYR A 102 14.87 13.28 0.64
C TYR A 102 15.07 14.78 0.35
N THR A 103 15.43 15.57 1.37
CA THR A 103 15.79 16.98 1.19
C THR A 103 17.04 17.12 0.33
N GLY A 104 17.17 18.23 -0.40
CA GLY A 104 18.19 18.40 -1.44
C GLY A 104 17.91 17.64 -2.75
N GLY A 105 16.78 16.94 -2.84
CA GLY A 105 16.33 16.26 -4.05
C GLY A 105 15.88 17.20 -5.18
N LYS A 106 15.26 16.62 -6.21
CA LYS A 106 14.92 17.31 -7.47
C LYS A 106 13.65 18.18 -7.42
N ALA A 107 12.95 18.31 -6.29
CA ALA A 107 11.68 19.02 -6.22
C ALA A 107 11.84 20.56 -6.37
N ASP A 108 11.00 21.22 -7.17
CA ASP A 108 10.93 22.70 -7.25
C ASP A 108 10.04 23.23 -6.12
N ILE A 109 10.65 23.43 -4.96
CA ILE A 109 10.00 23.89 -3.73
C ILE A 109 10.32 25.36 -3.50
N ARG A 110 9.30 26.16 -3.20
CA ARG A 110 9.43 27.59 -2.88
C ARG A 110 8.70 27.92 -1.59
N LEU A 111 9.30 28.76 -0.77
CA LEU A 111 8.62 29.37 0.36
C LEU A 111 7.89 30.62 -0.11
N VAL A 112 6.61 30.71 0.22
CA VAL A 112 5.78 31.87 -0.09
C VAL A 112 5.19 32.44 1.20
N GLY A 113 5.05 33.77 1.26
CA GLY A 113 4.46 34.43 2.43
C GLY A 113 2.95 34.20 2.55
N ASP A 114 2.34 34.91 3.51
CA ASP A 114 0.96 34.69 4.01
C ASP A 114 -0.18 34.87 2.99
N ARG A 115 0.11 35.23 1.73
CA ARG A 115 -0.86 35.34 0.63
C ARG A 115 -0.57 34.30 -0.46
N PRO A 116 -0.95 33.02 -0.26
CA PRO A 116 -0.57 31.91 -1.14
C PRO A 116 -1.09 31.98 -2.58
N GLY A 117 -2.16 32.75 -2.84
CA GLY A 117 -2.82 32.73 -4.15
C GLY A 117 -3.41 31.36 -4.50
N LEU A 118 -4.15 30.74 -3.57
CA LEU A 118 -4.75 29.40 -3.72
C LEU A 118 -5.59 29.23 -5.00
N GLY A 119 -6.17 30.32 -5.51
CA GLY A 119 -6.90 30.32 -6.78
C GLY A 119 -6.07 29.89 -7.99
N ARG A 120 -4.75 30.15 -8.01
CA ARG A 120 -3.87 29.91 -9.16
C ARG A 120 -3.24 28.51 -9.21
N CYS A 121 -3.26 27.77 -8.10
CA CYS A 121 -2.69 26.43 -8.03
C CYS A 121 -3.63 25.35 -8.57
N GLY A 122 -3.09 24.19 -8.91
CA GLY A 122 -3.88 23.00 -9.30
C GLY A 122 -4.40 22.21 -8.09
N ALA A 123 -3.73 22.29 -6.94
CA ALA A 123 -4.17 21.65 -5.70
C ALA A 123 -3.67 22.38 -4.45
N VAL A 124 -4.53 22.41 -3.44
CA VAL A 124 -4.19 22.88 -2.09
C VAL A 124 -4.02 21.66 -1.18
N LEU A 125 -2.92 21.60 -0.44
CA LEU A 125 -2.60 20.52 0.49
C LEU A 125 -2.63 21.07 1.91
N ILE A 126 -3.63 20.66 2.67
CA ILE A 126 -3.88 21.13 4.04
C ILE A 126 -3.09 20.25 5.01
N TRP A 127 -1.90 20.70 5.41
CA TRP A 127 -1.02 19.93 6.30
C TRP A 127 -1.45 19.99 7.77
N ASN A 128 -2.28 20.97 8.14
CA ASN A 128 -2.93 21.07 9.44
C ASN A 128 -4.44 21.03 9.27
N GLY A 129 -5.08 19.92 9.65
CA GLY A 129 -6.49 19.66 9.41
C GLY A 129 -7.43 20.67 10.08
N LYS A 130 -6.97 21.40 11.10
CA LYS A 130 -7.75 22.48 11.75
C LYS A 130 -8.07 23.63 10.78
N SER A 131 -7.21 23.84 9.78
CA SER A 131 -7.36 24.86 8.75
C SER A 131 -8.25 24.43 7.58
N ALA A 132 -8.84 23.23 7.61
CA ALA A 132 -9.68 22.73 6.52
C ALA A 132 -10.96 23.56 6.30
N LEU A 133 -11.38 24.33 7.32
CA LEU A 133 -12.56 25.21 7.28
C LEU A 133 -12.20 26.70 7.20
N ASP A 134 -10.93 27.04 6.97
CA ASP A 134 -10.54 28.43 6.76
C ASP A 134 -11.27 28.98 5.51
N LEU A 135 -11.74 30.23 5.56
CA LEU A 135 -12.53 30.82 4.48
C LEU A 135 -11.82 30.75 3.11
N GLU A 136 -10.50 30.93 3.11
CA GLU A 136 -9.66 30.81 1.91
C GLU A 136 -9.63 29.38 1.36
N VAL A 137 -9.65 28.36 2.23
CA VAL A 137 -9.72 26.95 1.84
C VAL A 137 -11.11 26.61 1.31
N ILE A 138 -12.18 27.06 1.99
CA ILE A 138 -13.56 26.79 1.60
C ILE A 138 -13.84 27.29 0.17
N ARG A 139 -13.33 28.48 -0.19
CA ARG A 139 -13.40 29.04 -1.56
C ARG A 139 -12.77 28.14 -2.63
N HIS A 140 -11.86 27.26 -2.24
CA HIS A 140 -11.12 26.36 -3.13
C HIS A 140 -11.27 24.88 -2.75
N ILE A 141 -12.32 24.52 -2.00
CA ILE A 141 -12.47 23.18 -1.42
C ILE A 141 -12.49 22.06 -2.48
N HIS A 142 -12.98 22.33 -3.69
CA HIS A 142 -13.01 21.39 -4.82
C HIS A 142 -11.63 20.82 -5.19
N LYS A 143 -10.55 21.57 -4.91
CA LYS A 143 -9.16 21.19 -5.18
C LYS A 143 -8.27 21.13 -3.93
N ALA A 144 -8.86 21.19 -2.74
CA ALA A 144 -8.14 21.11 -1.48
C ALA A 144 -8.18 19.68 -0.89
N ASP A 145 -7.04 19.16 -0.45
CA ASP A 145 -6.91 17.82 0.14
C ASP A 145 -6.24 17.91 1.52
N ILE A 146 -6.70 17.11 2.47
CA ILE A 146 -6.11 17.05 3.81
C ILE A 146 -4.92 16.07 3.79
N VAL A 147 -3.76 16.58 4.18
CA VAL A 147 -2.50 15.83 4.30
C VAL A 147 -1.90 15.93 5.70
N ASP A 148 -2.76 16.11 6.70
CA ASP A 148 -2.40 16.13 8.11
C ASP A 148 -2.09 14.71 8.63
N PRO A 149 -0.85 14.42 9.09
CA PRO A 149 -0.46 13.10 9.56
C PRO A 149 -1.18 12.67 10.84
N THR A 150 -1.79 13.61 11.57
CA THR A 150 -2.63 13.37 12.76
C THR A 150 -4.12 13.28 12.44
N GLY A 151 -4.48 13.44 11.16
CA GLY A 151 -5.84 13.32 10.64
C GLY A 151 -6.39 11.89 10.70
N TYR A 152 -7.52 11.67 10.02
CA TYR A 152 -8.22 10.40 10.08
C TYR A 152 -7.48 9.28 9.33
N LEU A 153 -7.13 8.21 10.04
CA LEU A 153 -6.59 6.95 9.49
C LEU A 153 -5.42 7.18 8.50
N SER A 154 -5.42 6.50 7.34
CA SER A 154 -4.39 6.59 6.29
C SER A 154 -4.72 7.64 5.23
N LEU A 155 -5.64 8.58 5.50
CA LEU A 155 -6.07 9.56 4.52
C LEU A 155 -4.90 10.38 3.97
N GLU A 156 -4.05 10.90 4.86
CA GLU A 156 -2.86 11.68 4.50
C GLU A 156 -1.94 10.90 3.54
N SER A 157 -1.45 9.74 3.95
CA SER A 157 -0.58 8.89 3.12
C SER A 157 -1.25 8.45 1.81
N THR A 158 -2.57 8.26 1.80
CA THR A 158 -3.34 7.90 0.60
C THR A 158 -3.45 9.06 -0.39
N VAL A 159 -3.63 10.29 0.11
CA VAL A 159 -3.62 11.50 -0.70
C VAL A 159 -2.23 11.71 -1.29
N TYR A 160 -1.20 11.72 -0.44
CA TYR A 160 0.18 11.99 -0.86
C TYR A 160 0.66 11.07 -1.98
N ARG A 161 0.47 9.75 -1.84
CA ARG A 161 0.92 8.79 -2.85
C ARG A 161 0.26 8.94 -4.22
N ARG A 162 -0.90 9.62 -4.29
CA ARG A 162 -1.65 9.88 -5.53
C ARG A 162 -1.29 11.22 -6.17
N LEU A 163 -0.56 12.10 -5.49
CA LEU A 163 -0.27 13.44 -6.02
C LEU A 163 0.58 13.38 -7.29
N TYR A 164 1.54 12.47 -7.36
CA TYR A 164 2.37 12.29 -8.56
C TYR A 164 1.55 11.86 -9.77
N ASP A 165 0.62 10.90 -9.60
CA ASP A 165 -0.30 10.48 -10.67
C ASP A 165 -1.22 11.62 -11.15
N ARG A 166 -1.67 12.49 -10.23
CA ARG A 166 -2.46 13.69 -10.58
C ARG A 166 -1.66 14.70 -11.41
N ALA A 167 -0.34 14.64 -11.35
CA ALA A 167 0.53 15.45 -12.18
C ALA A 167 0.69 14.87 -13.59
N LEU A 168 0.19 13.66 -13.91
CA LEU A 168 0.35 13.08 -15.25
C LEU A 168 -0.81 13.46 -16.17
N THR A 169 -0.49 13.62 -17.45
CA THR A 169 -1.45 13.63 -18.57
C THR A 169 -2.01 12.22 -18.80
N GLU A 170 -3.18 12.11 -19.44
CA GLU A 170 -3.71 10.80 -19.82
C GLU A 170 -2.79 10.02 -20.78
N GLY A 171 -2.07 10.72 -21.67
CA GLY A 171 -1.08 10.08 -22.55
C GLY A 171 0.11 9.50 -21.77
N GLU A 172 0.61 10.16 -20.73
CA GLU A 172 1.64 9.61 -19.84
C GLU A 172 1.10 8.40 -19.06
N LYS A 173 -0.14 8.47 -18.56
CA LYS A 173 -0.78 7.35 -17.87
C LYS A 173 -0.95 6.14 -18.79
N GLU A 174 -1.37 6.35 -20.04
CA GLU A 174 -1.55 5.27 -21.01
C GLU A 174 -0.23 4.56 -21.34
N LYS A 175 0.87 5.30 -21.43
CA LYS A 175 2.22 4.70 -21.57
C LYS A 175 2.56 3.80 -20.38
N LEU A 176 2.26 4.23 -19.16
CA LEU A 176 2.51 3.42 -17.95
C LEU A 176 1.58 2.20 -17.86
N ARG A 177 0.33 2.31 -18.31
CA ARG A 177 -0.59 1.16 -18.44
C ARG A 177 -0.05 0.16 -19.46
N SER A 178 0.42 0.63 -20.61
CA SER A 178 1.03 -0.20 -21.65
C SER A 178 2.30 -0.91 -21.17
N LEU A 179 3.18 -0.19 -20.45
CA LEU A 179 4.35 -0.76 -19.79
C LEU A 179 3.96 -1.86 -18.79
N SER A 180 2.99 -1.57 -17.93
CA SER A 180 2.50 -2.51 -16.92
C SER A 180 1.92 -3.77 -17.55
N MET A 181 1.16 -3.64 -18.63
CA MET A 181 0.62 -4.77 -19.40
C MET A 181 1.74 -5.59 -20.05
N SER A 182 2.74 -4.92 -20.65
CA SER A 182 3.90 -5.61 -21.23
C SER A 182 4.65 -6.44 -20.18
N ASN A 183 4.91 -5.87 -19.01
CA ASN A 183 5.57 -6.59 -17.91
C ASN A 183 4.68 -7.69 -17.33
N TYR A 184 3.36 -7.49 -17.28
CA TYR A 184 2.43 -8.55 -16.88
C TYR A 184 2.45 -9.75 -17.84
N ARG A 185 2.51 -9.51 -19.15
CA ARG A 185 2.67 -10.58 -20.15
C ARG A 185 3.97 -11.35 -19.96
N LYS A 186 5.08 -10.64 -19.71
CA LYS A 186 6.37 -11.29 -19.39
C LYS A 186 6.23 -12.16 -18.14
N PHE A 187 5.67 -11.63 -17.06
CA PHE A 187 5.38 -12.40 -15.84
C PHE A 187 4.51 -13.64 -16.12
N ALA A 188 3.41 -13.48 -16.86
CA ALA A 188 2.51 -14.58 -17.21
C ALA A 188 3.23 -15.67 -18.03
N ALA A 189 4.18 -15.29 -18.89
CA ALA A 189 5.00 -16.24 -19.63
C ALA A 189 5.88 -17.12 -18.72
N HIS A 190 6.38 -16.61 -17.58
CA HIS A 190 7.06 -17.44 -16.57
C HIS A 190 6.12 -18.49 -15.94
N GLY A 191 4.82 -18.19 -15.91
CA GLY A 191 3.78 -19.06 -15.39
C GLY A 191 3.20 -20.06 -16.40
N CYS A 192 3.53 -19.91 -17.69
CA CYS A 192 2.90 -20.70 -18.74
C CYS A 192 3.16 -22.20 -18.55
N GLY A 193 2.10 -23.00 -18.53
CA GLY A 193 2.17 -24.44 -18.32
C GLY A 193 2.27 -24.88 -16.85
N LEU A 194 2.44 -23.95 -15.90
CA LEU A 194 2.45 -24.26 -14.48
C LEU A 194 1.01 -24.34 -13.93
N ARG A 195 0.62 -25.52 -13.46
CA ARG A 195 -0.71 -25.74 -12.87
C ARG A 195 -0.82 -25.16 -11.45
N LYS A 196 0.30 -24.97 -10.76
CA LYS A 196 0.34 -24.58 -9.33
C LYS A 196 0.80 -23.14 -9.13
N GLY A 197 0.16 -22.46 -8.19
CA GLY A 197 0.57 -21.16 -7.66
C GLY A 197 0.75 -21.24 -6.14
N TYR A 198 1.86 -20.72 -5.64
CA TYR A 198 2.21 -20.66 -4.23
C TYR A 198 2.18 -19.21 -3.75
N VAL A 199 1.43 -18.96 -2.69
CA VAL A 199 1.15 -17.64 -2.14
C VAL A 199 1.68 -17.59 -0.71
N PHE A 200 2.71 -16.78 -0.48
CA PHE A 200 3.43 -16.70 0.79
C PHE A 200 3.05 -15.44 1.57
N CYS A 201 2.40 -15.63 2.71
CA CYS A 201 2.03 -14.57 3.65
C CYS A 201 3.07 -14.43 4.77
N THR A 202 2.91 -13.43 5.65
CA THR A 202 3.92 -13.07 6.67
C THR A 202 3.73 -13.75 8.03
N GLY A 203 2.74 -14.60 8.23
CA GLY A 203 2.44 -15.19 9.53
C GLY A 203 3.54 -16.14 10.02
N PRO A 204 3.65 -16.39 11.33
CA PRO A 204 4.66 -17.28 11.91
C PRO A 204 4.78 -18.65 11.22
N SER A 205 3.67 -19.23 10.74
CA SER A 205 3.70 -20.53 10.08
C SER A 205 4.42 -20.53 8.72
N VAL A 206 4.76 -19.37 8.16
CA VAL A 206 5.52 -19.26 6.91
C VAL A 206 6.87 -19.96 6.97
N GLU A 207 7.46 -20.11 8.15
CA GLU A 207 8.71 -20.86 8.35
C GLU A 207 8.55 -22.36 8.01
N SER A 208 7.32 -22.88 7.93
CA SER A 208 7.08 -24.24 7.42
C SER A 208 7.37 -24.38 5.93
N SER A 209 7.61 -23.28 5.21
CA SER A 209 7.92 -23.28 3.78
C SER A 209 9.17 -24.11 3.44
N PHE A 210 10.15 -24.18 4.35
CA PHE A 210 11.37 -24.97 4.16
C PHE A 210 11.13 -26.48 4.06
N LYS A 211 9.91 -26.96 4.35
CA LYS A 211 9.53 -28.38 4.24
C LYS A 211 9.05 -28.77 2.83
N TYR A 212 8.86 -27.80 1.96
CA TYR A 212 8.25 -27.99 0.65
C TYR A 212 9.18 -27.49 -0.46
N ASP A 213 9.08 -28.12 -1.62
CA ASP A 213 9.61 -27.60 -2.87
C ASP A 213 8.50 -26.83 -3.60
N PHE A 214 8.87 -25.68 -4.17
CA PHE A 214 7.99 -24.76 -4.90
C PHE A 214 8.44 -24.56 -6.36
N SER A 215 9.41 -25.36 -6.82
CA SER A 215 9.98 -25.29 -8.17
C SER A 215 8.95 -25.52 -9.27
N ASP A 216 7.86 -26.24 -8.97
CA ASP A 216 6.81 -26.66 -9.88
C ASP A 216 5.63 -25.68 -10.01
N GLY A 217 5.77 -24.44 -9.52
CA GLY A 217 4.70 -23.45 -9.57
C GLY A 217 5.16 -22.01 -9.53
N ILE A 218 4.21 -21.10 -9.81
CA ILE A 218 4.42 -19.66 -9.66
C ILE A 218 4.52 -19.34 -8.16
N ARG A 219 5.33 -18.35 -7.80
CA ARG A 219 5.66 -18.06 -6.40
C ARG A 219 5.46 -16.57 -6.15
N VAL A 220 4.38 -16.26 -5.44
CA VAL A 220 3.93 -14.89 -5.18
C VAL A 220 4.09 -14.61 -3.70
N ILE A 221 4.89 -13.60 -3.36
CA ILE A 221 5.15 -13.23 -1.97
C ILE A 221 4.48 -11.91 -1.62
N CYS A 222 4.15 -11.74 -0.35
CA CYS A 222 3.70 -10.48 0.20
C CYS A 222 4.88 -9.61 0.64
N ASN A 223 4.58 -8.34 0.86
CA ASN A 223 5.51 -7.28 1.25
C ASN A 223 6.71 -7.71 2.12
N SER A 224 6.56 -7.86 3.45
CA SER A 224 7.72 -7.83 4.35
C SER A 224 8.56 -9.11 4.37
N ILE A 225 8.16 -10.17 3.63
CA ILE A 225 8.98 -11.38 3.42
C ILE A 225 10.36 -11.05 2.85
N VAL A 226 10.50 -9.95 2.10
CA VAL A 226 11.80 -9.49 1.57
C VAL A 226 12.87 -9.27 2.66
N ASN A 227 12.46 -9.08 3.92
CA ASN A 227 13.37 -8.99 5.06
C ASN A 227 13.98 -10.34 5.49
N ASN A 228 13.36 -11.46 5.09
CA ASN A 228 13.79 -12.81 5.44
C ASN A 228 14.64 -13.40 4.30
N GLY A 229 15.94 -13.13 4.32
CA GLY A 229 16.88 -13.54 3.26
C GLY A 229 16.91 -15.05 3.00
N ASP A 230 16.83 -15.87 4.05
CA ASP A 230 16.81 -17.34 3.95
C ASP A 230 15.56 -17.82 3.22
N LEU A 231 14.40 -17.29 3.63
CA LEU A 231 13.12 -17.63 3.01
C LEU A 231 13.06 -17.13 1.56
N MET A 232 13.60 -15.95 1.27
CA MET A 232 13.72 -15.43 -0.10
C MET A 232 14.61 -16.33 -0.98
N ALA A 233 15.71 -16.85 -0.43
CA ALA A 233 16.61 -17.77 -1.12
C ALA A 233 15.96 -19.14 -1.39
N HIS A 234 15.14 -19.63 -0.46
CA HIS A 234 14.37 -20.86 -0.62
C HIS A 234 13.22 -20.72 -1.62
N ILE A 235 12.44 -19.63 -1.50
CA ILE A 235 11.28 -19.40 -2.37
C ILE A 235 11.71 -19.03 -3.79
N ARG A 236 12.69 -18.13 -3.97
CA ARG A 236 13.01 -17.54 -5.29
C ARG A 236 11.75 -17.01 -5.99
N PRO A 237 11.14 -15.92 -5.47
CA PRO A 237 9.83 -15.46 -5.90
C PRO A 237 9.81 -15.07 -7.38
N HIS A 238 8.65 -15.22 -8.02
CA HIS A 238 8.39 -14.69 -9.35
C HIS A 238 7.74 -13.29 -9.28
N LEU A 239 7.00 -13.01 -8.20
CA LEU A 239 6.27 -11.76 -8.03
C LEU A 239 6.25 -11.32 -6.56
N ILE A 240 6.53 -10.03 -6.33
CA ILE A 240 6.42 -9.35 -5.04
C ILE A 240 5.23 -8.39 -5.08
N CYS A 241 4.25 -8.55 -4.21
CA CYS A 241 3.06 -7.71 -4.17
C CYS A 241 3.05 -6.77 -2.96
N PHE A 242 2.79 -5.47 -3.16
CA PHE A 242 2.64 -4.50 -2.06
C PHE A 242 1.80 -3.26 -2.45
N ALA A 243 1.02 -2.74 -1.51
CA ALA A 243 0.04 -1.66 -1.77
C ALA A 243 -0.20 -0.69 -0.60
N ASP A 244 0.30 -0.98 0.60
CA ASP A 244 0.06 -0.14 1.79
C ASP A 244 0.71 1.26 1.66
N PRO A 245 -0.06 2.35 1.86
CA PRO A 245 0.44 3.72 1.73
C PRO A 245 1.45 4.12 2.82
N VAL A 246 1.31 3.59 4.04
CA VAL A 246 2.15 3.91 5.20
C VAL A 246 3.45 3.11 5.17
N PHE A 247 3.37 1.81 4.88
CA PHE A 247 4.51 0.89 4.99
C PHE A 247 5.37 0.79 3.72
N HIS A 248 4.86 1.16 2.54
CA HIS A 248 5.61 1.02 1.29
C HIS A 248 5.83 2.32 0.53
N PHE A 249 4.90 3.27 0.63
CA PHE A 249 4.91 4.49 -0.17
C PHE A 249 5.17 5.76 0.63
N SER A 250 5.84 5.67 1.77
CA SER A 250 6.11 6.81 2.64
C SER A 250 7.60 7.14 2.79
N PRO A 251 7.94 8.33 3.34
CA PRO A 251 9.32 8.68 3.64
C PRO A 251 9.85 8.10 4.96
N CYS A 252 9.07 7.32 5.72
CA CYS A 252 9.55 6.76 6.98
C CYS A 252 10.70 5.76 6.76
N LEU A 253 11.56 5.59 7.78
CA LEU A 253 12.71 4.68 7.68
C LEU A 253 12.30 3.23 7.36
N TYR A 254 11.18 2.75 7.92
CA TYR A 254 10.61 1.44 7.57
C TYR A 254 10.39 1.30 6.06
N ALA A 255 9.71 2.27 5.45
CA ALA A 255 9.33 2.18 4.04
C ALA A 255 10.54 2.34 3.12
N ALA A 256 11.50 3.18 3.51
CA ALA A 256 12.77 3.31 2.80
C ALA A 256 13.56 1.99 2.78
N GLU A 257 13.69 1.34 3.94
CA GLU A 257 14.39 0.06 4.06
C GLU A 257 13.66 -1.07 3.31
N PHE A 258 12.33 -1.13 3.42
CA PHE A 258 11.51 -2.05 2.64
C PHE A 258 11.79 -1.91 1.14
N ARG A 259 11.76 -0.69 0.60
CA ARG A 259 12.02 -0.45 -0.83
C ARG A 259 13.44 -0.84 -1.22
N ARG A 260 14.44 -0.58 -0.36
CA ARG A 260 15.83 -1.02 -0.59
C ARG A 260 15.90 -2.54 -0.78
N LEU A 261 15.29 -3.32 0.12
CA LEU A 261 15.26 -4.78 0.03
C LEU A 261 14.45 -5.30 -1.16
N VAL A 262 13.36 -4.64 -1.54
CA VAL A 262 12.63 -4.97 -2.78
C VAL A 262 13.53 -4.83 -3.99
N LEU A 263 14.31 -3.75 -4.11
CA LEU A 263 15.23 -3.55 -5.24
C LEU A 263 16.32 -4.63 -5.28
N GLU A 264 16.85 -5.02 -4.12
CA GLU A 264 17.82 -6.12 -4.02
C GLU A 264 17.20 -7.46 -4.43
N ALA A 265 15.95 -7.73 -4.00
CA ALA A 265 15.24 -8.93 -4.37
C ALA A 265 14.94 -9.01 -5.87
N VAL A 266 14.49 -7.90 -6.48
CA VAL A 266 14.26 -7.81 -7.93
C VAL A 266 15.55 -8.11 -8.68
N LYS A 267 16.68 -7.48 -8.29
CA LYS A 267 17.98 -7.72 -8.91
C LYS A 267 18.47 -9.16 -8.73
N LYS A 268 18.30 -9.74 -7.53
CA LYS A 268 18.85 -11.05 -7.17
C LYS A 268 18.06 -12.22 -7.74
N TYR A 269 16.74 -12.11 -7.77
CA TYR A 269 15.84 -13.21 -8.14
C TYR A 269 15.16 -13.01 -9.50
N ASP A 270 15.43 -11.88 -10.17
CA ASP A 270 14.81 -11.50 -11.45
C ASP A 270 13.27 -11.56 -11.40
N CYS A 271 12.71 -11.02 -10.31
CA CYS A 271 11.28 -11.07 -10.04
C CYS A 271 10.57 -9.76 -10.39
N PHE A 272 9.27 -9.85 -10.63
CA PHE A 272 8.42 -8.69 -10.88
C PHE A 272 7.92 -8.08 -9.57
N VAL A 273 7.50 -6.82 -9.62
CA VAL A 273 6.79 -6.13 -8.53
C VAL A 273 5.42 -5.68 -9.00
N MET A 274 4.37 -5.94 -8.19
CA MET A 274 3.02 -5.50 -8.46
C MET A 274 2.54 -4.51 -7.41
N VAL A 275 2.07 -3.36 -7.89
CA VAL A 275 1.60 -2.21 -7.10
C VAL A 275 0.33 -1.64 -7.72
N PRO A 276 -0.42 -0.78 -7.02
CA PRO A 276 -1.48 -0.02 -7.66
C PRO A 276 -0.93 0.83 -8.82
N ASP A 277 -1.67 0.92 -9.92
CA ASP A 277 -1.27 1.66 -11.13
C ASP A 277 -0.84 3.12 -10.86
N TYR A 278 -1.60 3.83 -10.02
CA TYR A 278 -1.30 5.21 -9.60
C TYR A 278 0.00 5.36 -8.77
N ASN A 279 0.66 4.25 -8.39
CA ASN A 279 1.96 4.27 -7.70
C ASN A 279 3.14 4.02 -8.64
N VAL A 280 2.93 3.54 -9.87
CA VAL A 280 4.02 3.18 -10.80
C VAL A 280 4.91 4.37 -11.11
N ALA A 281 4.30 5.48 -11.50
CA ALA A 281 5.02 6.68 -11.89
C ALA A 281 5.92 7.23 -10.77
N LEU A 282 5.41 7.24 -9.54
CA LEU A 282 6.17 7.68 -8.37
C LEU A 282 7.36 6.76 -8.11
N LEU A 283 7.16 5.44 -8.19
CA LEU A 283 8.25 4.48 -8.01
C LEU A 283 9.31 4.61 -9.09
N LEU A 284 8.93 4.76 -10.37
CA LEU A 284 9.89 4.93 -11.47
C LEU A 284 10.64 6.27 -11.40
N ALA A 285 10.04 7.30 -10.81
CA ALA A 285 10.74 8.57 -10.59
C ALA A 285 11.93 8.43 -9.63
N HIS A 286 11.84 7.53 -8.64
CA HIS A 286 12.91 7.24 -7.68
C HIS A 286 13.78 6.05 -8.08
N TYR A 287 13.20 5.06 -8.74
CA TYR A 287 13.80 3.75 -9.02
C TYR A 287 13.57 3.35 -10.49
N PRO A 288 14.19 4.06 -11.45
CA PRO A 288 14.03 3.78 -12.88
C PRO A 288 14.44 2.34 -13.26
N GLN A 289 15.32 1.70 -12.48
CA GLN A 289 15.69 0.30 -12.67
C GLN A 289 14.53 -0.71 -12.55
N LEU A 290 13.37 -0.28 -12.04
CA LEU A 290 12.16 -1.12 -11.98
C LEU A 290 11.37 -1.13 -13.30
N GLU A 291 11.72 -0.31 -14.31
CA GLU A 291 10.93 -0.12 -15.53
C GLU A 291 10.51 -1.44 -16.20
N GLU A 292 11.43 -2.40 -16.32
CA GLU A 292 11.14 -3.69 -16.94
C GLU A 292 10.56 -4.75 -15.99
N ARG A 293 10.31 -4.41 -14.73
CA ARG A 293 9.87 -5.35 -13.67
C ARG A 293 8.64 -4.86 -12.91
N ILE A 294 8.19 -3.63 -13.11
CA ILE A 294 7.03 -3.06 -12.42
C ILE A 294 5.73 -3.32 -13.18
N ILE A 295 4.70 -3.74 -12.44
CA ILE A 295 3.36 -3.98 -12.93
C ILE A 295 2.40 -3.09 -12.12
N GLY A 296 1.86 -2.06 -12.76
CA GLY A 296 0.75 -1.26 -12.24
C GLY A 296 -0.57 -1.96 -12.46
N MET A 297 -1.18 -2.45 -11.39
CA MET A 297 -2.49 -3.06 -11.43
C MET A 297 -3.57 -2.02 -11.11
N LYS A 298 -4.58 -1.92 -11.98
CA LYS A 298 -5.72 -1.03 -11.74
C LYS A 298 -6.53 -1.53 -10.54
N VAL A 299 -6.77 -0.66 -9.58
CA VAL A 299 -7.59 -0.94 -8.39
C VAL A 299 -8.74 0.06 -8.33
N PRO A 300 -9.92 -0.25 -8.92
CA PRO A 300 -11.04 0.69 -9.00
C PRO A 300 -11.55 1.07 -7.61
N GLY A 301 -11.28 2.28 -7.15
CA GLY A 301 -11.54 2.73 -5.79
C GLY A 301 -12.88 3.45 -5.58
N ILE A 302 -13.26 3.61 -4.31
CA ILE A 302 -14.35 4.49 -3.85
C ILE A 302 -14.09 5.95 -4.28
N TRP A 303 -12.82 6.36 -4.37
CA TRP A 303 -12.40 7.69 -4.80
C TRP A 303 -12.49 7.90 -6.32
N ASP A 304 -12.62 6.82 -7.09
CA ASP A 304 -12.87 6.87 -8.54
C ASP A 304 -14.37 6.77 -8.83
N SER A 305 -15.18 6.66 -7.78
CA SER A 305 -16.63 6.52 -7.86
C SER A 305 -17.29 7.89 -7.83
N SER A 306 -18.24 8.13 -8.73
CA SER A 306 -19.01 9.37 -8.80
C SER A 306 -19.73 9.67 -7.48
N ILE A 307 -20.11 10.94 -7.27
CA ILE A 307 -20.82 11.41 -6.06
C ILE A 307 -22.01 10.52 -5.68
N LEU A 308 -22.73 9.97 -6.67
CA LEU A 308 -23.84 9.04 -6.47
C LEU A 308 -23.42 7.74 -5.79
N GLN A 309 -22.23 7.24 -6.10
CA GLN A 309 -21.74 5.97 -5.56
C GLN A 309 -21.11 6.16 -4.17
N THR A 310 -20.46 7.29 -3.91
CA THR A 310 -20.00 7.67 -2.55
C THR A 310 -21.20 7.88 -1.61
N VAL A 311 -22.25 8.57 -2.07
CA VAL A 311 -23.50 8.73 -1.31
C VAL A 311 -24.21 7.38 -1.14
N LYS A 312 -24.32 6.54 -2.19
CA LYS A 312 -24.89 5.18 -2.07
C LYS A 312 -24.12 4.28 -1.10
N ASN A 313 -22.80 4.32 -1.12
CA ASN A 313 -21.97 3.51 -0.22
C ASN A 313 -22.07 3.99 1.24
N TYR A 314 -22.17 5.30 1.46
CA TYR A 314 -22.20 5.91 2.80
C TYR A 314 -23.59 5.89 3.44
N PHE A 315 -24.64 6.26 2.71
CA PHE A 315 -26.01 6.35 3.23
C PHE A 315 -26.84 5.08 3.02
N LEU A 316 -26.64 4.34 1.93
CA LEU A 316 -27.52 3.22 1.55
C LEU A 316 -26.90 1.83 1.77
N ARG A 317 -25.62 1.73 2.15
CA ARG A 317 -24.89 0.44 2.29
C ARG A 317 -25.04 -0.48 1.07
N LEU A 318 -25.33 0.07 -0.11
CA LEU A 318 -25.36 -0.71 -1.35
C LEU A 318 -23.91 -0.98 -1.73
N SER A 319 -23.54 -2.25 -1.83
CA SER A 319 -22.20 -2.69 -2.18
C SER A 319 -21.70 -1.97 -3.43
N GLY A 320 -20.67 -1.14 -3.30
CA GLY A 320 -19.93 -0.61 -4.45
C GLY A 320 -19.24 -1.73 -5.22
N ASN A 321 -18.39 -1.39 -6.19
CA ASN A 321 -17.58 -2.33 -7.00
C ASN A 321 -16.74 -3.38 -6.22
N ARG A 322 -16.79 -3.41 -4.87
CA ARG A 322 -16.38 -4.53 -4.03
C ARG A 322 -17.03 -5.87 -4.40
N ASP A 323 -18.14 -5.86 -5.14
CA ASP A 323 -18.85 -7.09 -5.53
C ASP A 323 -18.47 -7.64 -6.92
N ARG A 324 -17.52 -7.01 -7.62
CA ARG A 324 -16.99 -7.52 -8.90
C ARG A 324 -15.54 -7.92 -8.75
N TYR A 325 -15.30 -8.92 -7.90
CA TYR A 325 -14.03 -9.62 -7.91
C TYR A 325 -13.75 -10.16 -9.32
N ASN A 326 -12.49 -10.12 -9.70
CA ASN A 326 -12.01 -10.66 -10.97
C ASN A 326 -10.60 -11.23 -10.77
N PHE A 327 -10.18 -12.05 -11.72
CA PHE A 327 -8.79 -12.42 -11.89
C PHE A 327 -8.24 -11.61 -13.07
N PRO A 328 -7.08 -10.94 -12.90
CA PRO A 328 -6.57 -10.05 -13.93
C PRO A 328 -6.22 -10.82 -15.20
N ALA A 329 -6.74 -10.33 -16.33
CA ALA A 329 -6.47 -10.83 -17.67
C ALA A 329 -6.17 -9.64 -18.62
N GLU A 330 -5.76 -9.90 -19.86
CA GLU A 330 -5.41 -8.83 -20.79
C GLU A 330 -6.60 -7.90 -21.10
N ASP A 331 -7.79 -8.47 -21.26
CA ASP A 331 -9.06 -7.78 -21.50
C ASP A 331 -9.73 -7.26 -20.20
N SER A 332 -9.21 -7.65 -19.05
CA SER A 332 -9.76 -7.36 -17.72
C SER A 332 -8.63 -7.06 -16.72
N PHE A 333 -7.81 -6.06 -17.06
CA PHE A 333 -6.57 -5.74 -16.32
C PHE A 333 -6.81 -4.85 -15.09
N TYR A 334 -7.55 -5.40 -14.13
CA TYR A 334 -7.80 -4.79 -12.83
C TYR A 334 -7.95 -5.86 -11.75
N VAL A 335 -7.99 -5.43 -10.50
CA VAL A 335 -8.42 -6.24 -9.35
C VAL A 335 -9.46 -5.47 -8.53
N ALA A 336 -10.36 -6.19 -7.86
CA ALA A 336 -11.27 -5.57 -6.90
C ALA A 336 -10.52 -5.03 -5.67
N VAL A 337 -11.05 -3.96 -5.07
CA VAL A 337 -10.50 -3.40 -3.82
C VAL A 337 -10.69 -4.39 -2.68
N ALA A 338 -9.60 -4.68 -1.97
CA ALA A 338 -9.60 -5.46 -0.73
C ALA A 338 -8.68 -4.83 0.32
N ASN A 339 -8.87 -5.17 1.59
CA ASN A 339 -8.18 -4.53 2.72
C ASN A 339 -6.78 -5.09 3.04
N SER A 340 -6.30 -6.09 2.29
CA SER A 340 -4.99 -6.73 2.50
C SER A 340 -4.40 -7.20 1.17
N ILE A 341 -3.08 -7.34 1.11
CA ILE A 341 -2.35 -7.73 -0.11
C ILE A 341 -2.74 -9.13 -0.60
N LEU A 342 -3.04 -10.05 0.33
CA LEU A 342 -3.45 -11.42 -0.02
C LEU A 342 -4.70 -11.42 -0.93
N PRO A 343 -5.86 -10.87 -0.49
CA PRO A 343 -7.02 -10.76 -1.35
C PRO A 343 -6.87 -9.70 -2.46
N LEU A 344 -6.09 -8.63 -2.26
CA LEU A 344 -5.98 -7.57 -3.27
C LEU A 344 -5.22 -8.02 -4.52
N PHE A 345 -4.05 -8.65 -4.36
CA PHE A 345 -3.17 -8.98 -5.49
C PHE A 345 -2.81 -10.47 -5.54
N MET A 346 -2.43 -11.07 -4.42
CA MET A 346 -1.77 -12.37 -4.47
C MET A 346 -2.70 -13.51 -4.89
N LEU A 347 -3.91 -13.58 -4.31
CA LEU A 347 -4.90 -14.58 -4.73
C LEU A 347 -5.40 -14.30 -6.15
N PRO A 348 -5.79 -13.06 -6.54
CA PRO A 348 -6.20 -12.80 -7.91
C PRO A 348 -5.16 -13.17 -8.96
N VAL A 349 -3.90 -12.78 -8.76
CA VAL A 349 -2.84 -13.05 -9.73
C VAL A 349 -2.43 -14.53 -9.77
N ALA A 350 -2.37 -15.22 -8.63
CA ALA A 350 -2.12 -16.66 -8.64
C ALA A 350 -3.27 -17.42 -9.33
N SER A 351 -4.52 -16.97 -9.12
CA SER A 351 -5.70 -17.60 -9.70
C SER A 351 -5.87 -17.29 -11.19
N SER A 352 -5.34 -16.17 -11.69
CA SER A 352 -5.33 -15.89 -13.14
C SER A 352 -4.40 -16.81 -13.91
N GLN A 353 -3.32 -17.28 -13.26
CA GLN A 353 -2.29 -18.08 -13.91
C GLN A 353 -2.41 -19.60 -13.67
N CYS A 354 -2.95 -20.00 -12.52
CA CYS A 354 -2.86 -21.39 -12.05
C CYS A 354 -4.24 -22.00 -11.77
N GLU A 355 -4.31 -23.33 -11.71
CA GLU A 355 -5.50 -24.10 -11.34
C GLU A 355 -5.53 -24.44 -9.84
N GLU A 356 -4.35 -24.72 -9.26
CA GLU A 356 -4.20 -25.04 -7.84
C GLU A 356 -3.40 -23.96 -7.12
N ILE A 357 -4.00 -23.34 -6.10
CA ILE A 357 -3.43 -22.24 -5.34
C ILE A 357 -3.15 -22.71 -3.91
N TYR A 358 -1.88 -22.73 -3.55
CA TYR A 358 -1.38 -23.12 -2.24
C TYR A 358 -1.02 -21.89 -1.42
N ILE A 359 -1.52 -21.81 -0.20
CA ILE A 359 -1.40 -20.63 0.66
C ILE A 359 -0.63 -21.03 1.92
N ILE A 360 0.39 -20.26 2.27
CA ILE A 360 1.25 -20.52 3.42
C ILE A 360 1.49 -19.23 4.22
N GLY A 361 1.54 -19.34 5.55
CA GLY A 361 1.79 -18.19 6.43
C GLY A 361 0.59 -17.28 6.64
N ALA A 362 -0.62 -17.70 6.28
CA ALA A 362 -1.85 -16.90 6.45
C ALA A 362 -2.53 -17.19 7.79
N ASP A 363 -1.79 -17.14 8.90
CA ASP A 363 -2.17 -17.63 10.22
C ASP A 363 -3.44 -16.98 10.79
N GLY A 364 -3.75 -15.75 10.37
CA GLY A 364 -4.86 -14.96 10.89
C GLY A 364 -4.57 -14.36 12.26
N ARG A 365 -5.61 -13.80 12.89
CA ARG A 365 -5.51 -13.04 14.15
C ARG A 365 -6.13 -13.83 15.30
N ARG A 366 -5.39 -13.99 16.41
CA ARG A 366 -5.92 -14.64 17.63
C ARG A 366 -6.81 -13.70 18.44
N PRO A 367 -7.80 -14.23 19.19
CA PRO A 367 -8.52 -13.46 20.20
C PRO A 367 -7.56 -12.79 21.19
N GLY A 368 -7.78 -11.51 21.48
CA GLY A 368 -6.96 -10.74 22.44
C GLY A 368 -5.68 -10.12 21.87
N GLU A 369 -5.33 -10.34 20.60
CA GLU A 369 -4.21 -9.63 19.97
C GLU A 369 -4.45 -8.12 19.91
N LYS A 370 -3.46 -7.32 20.31
CA LYS A 370 -3.59 -5.86 20.40
C LYS A 370 -3.25 -5.11 19.10
N TYR A 371 -2.89 -5.84 18.05
CA TYR A 371 -2.49 -5.32 16.74
C TYR A 371 -3.16 -6.12 15.61
N PHE A 372 -2.78 -5.89 14.34
CA PHE A 372 -3.40 -6.54 13.16
C PHE A 372 -3.39 -8.07 13.22
N TRP A 373 -2.23 -8.70 13.13
CA TRP A 373 -2.01 -10.12 13.38
C TRP A 373 -0.52 -10.34 13.65
N LYS A 374 -0.15 -11.51 14.18
CA LYS A 374 1.26 -11.84 14.38
C LYS A 374 1.97 -12.05 13.04
N HIS A 375 3.17 -11.49 12.91
CA HIS A 375 4.09 -11.74 11.81
C HIS A 375 5.23 -12.66 12.27
N SER A 376 5.88 -13.38 11.35
CA SER A 376 7.18 -14.00 11.62
C SER A 376 8.17 -12.89 12.00
N SER A 377 8.92 -13.09 13.09
CA SER A 377 9.90 -12.11 13.56
C SER A 377 11.02 -11.86 12.56
N LYS A 378 11.33 -12.86 11.70
CA LYS A 378 12.32 -12.73 10.63
C LYS A 378 11.81 -11.95 9.43
N SER A 379 10.50 -11.94 9.21
CA SER A 379 9.85 -11.32 8.05
C SER A 379 9.25 -9.95 8.36
N GLN A 380 9.47 -9.37 9.55
CA GLN A 380 8.94 -8.05 9.91
C GLN A 380 10.06 -7.12 10.34
N PHE A 381 10.03 -5.86 9.89
CA PHE A 381 10.99 -4.82 10.25
C PHE A 381 10.70 -4.24 11.64
N THR A 382 10.76 -5.09 12.67
CA THR A 382 10.31 -4.77 14.04
C THR A 382 11.01 -3.52 14.59
N GLU A 383 12.33 -3.40 14.37
CA GLU A 383 13.14 -2.26 14.83
C GLU A 383 12.77 -0.93 14.17
N LEU A 384 12.10 -0.96 13.01
CA LEU A 384 11.72 0.25 12.26
C LEU A 384 10.24 0.62 12.43
N MET A 385 9.44 -0.16 13.15
CA MET A 385 8.00 0.11 13.32
C MET A 385 7.72 1.47 13.96
N GLU A 386 8.54 1.89 14.91
CA GLU A 386 8.43 3.20 15.56
C GLU A 386 8.55 4.35 14.56
N SER A 387 9.35 4.18 13.50
CA SER A 387 9.47 5.18 12.45
C SER A 387 8.15 5.40 11.70
N ALA A 388 7.39 4.33 11.46
CA ALA A 388 6.07 4.40 10.84
C ALA A 388 5.04 5.03 11.80
N TYR A 389 5.09 4.68 13.10
CA TYR A 389 4.19 5.24 14.13
C TYR A 389 4.33 6.76 14.24
N ARG A 390 5.57 7.26 14.24
CA ARG A 390 5.87 8.69 14.32
C ARG A 390 5.50 9.44 13.04
N THR A 391 5.71 8.82 11.88
CA THR A 391 5.48 9.48 10.59
C THR A 391 3.99 9.53 10.21
N HIS A 392 3.20 8.53 10.62
CA HIS A 392 1.77 8.42 10.27
C HIS A 392 0.87 8.10 11.49
N PRO A 393 0.86 8.95 12.53
CA PRO A 393 0.17 8.65 13.78
C PRO A 393 -1.34 8.45 13.61
N GLY A 394 -2.00 9.19 12.69
CA GLY A 394 -3.43 9.05 12.39
C GLY A 394 -3.85 7.64 12.00
N PHE A 395 -3.02 6.95 11.20
CA PHE A 395 -3.26 5.56 10.80
C PHE A 395 -3.36 4.64 12.00
N PHE A 396 -2.47 4.80 12.96
CA PHE A 396 -2.43 3.95 14.15
C PHE A 396 -3.49 4.36 15.17
N TYR A 397 -3.81 5.65 15.33
CA TYR A 397 -4.88 6.08 16.24
C TYR A 397 -6.25 5.53 15.88
N ASP A 398 -6.54 5.44 14.58
CA ASP A 398 -7.90 5.17 14.08
C ASP A 398 -8.09 3.74 13.55
N SER A 399 -7.03 2.93 13.54
CA SER A 399 -7.11 1.53 13.14
C SER A 399 -7.94 0.70 14.13
N LEU A 400 -9.04 0.13 13.62
CA LEU A 400 -9.90 -0.82 14.33
C LEU A 400 -9.57 -2.25 13.90
N TYR A 401 -8.58 -2.87 14.54
CA TYR A 401 -8.01 -4.15 14.10
C TYR A 401 -9.03 -5.29 14.01
N ASP A 402 -10.00 -5.40 14.93
CA ASP A 402 -11.05 -6.42 14.86
C ASP A 402 -11.93 -6.26 13.60
N ARG A 403 -12.28 -5.01 13.26
CA ARG A 403 -13.06 -4.71 12.05
C ARG A 403 -12.24 -5.03 10.80
N ASN A 404 -10.99 -4.59 10.77
CA ASN A 404 -10.08 -4.84 9.64
C ASN A 404 -9.90 -6.35 9.42
N TYR A 405 -9.79 -7.14 10.49
CA TYR A 405 -9.69 -8.59 10.40
C TYR A 405 -10.98 -9.26 9.89
N LYS A 406 -12.14 -8.76 10.32
CA LYS A 406 -13.43 -9.24 9.81
C LYS A 406 -13.56 -8.99 8.30
N GLU A 407 -13.30 -7.76 7.86
CA GLU A 407 -13.35 -7.40 6.43
C GLU A 407 -12.32 -8.20 5.61
N TYR A 408 -11.12 -8.43 6.15
CA TYR A 408 -10.12 -9.31 5.53
C TYR A 408 -10.63 -10.74 5.36
N CYS A 409 -11.27 -11.33 6.38
CA CYS A 409 -11.85 -12.67 6.28
C CYS A 409 -12.96 -12.73 5.21
N GLU A 410 -13.79 -11.69 5.12
CA GLU A 410 -14.84 -11.57 4.10
C GLU A 410 -14.25 -11.48 2.68
N ASP A 411 -13.22 -10.65 2.48
CA ASP A 411 -12.56 -10.50 1.18
C ASP A 411 -11.91 -11.82 0.72
N VAL A 412 -11.25 -12.55 1.63
CA VAL A 412 -10.65 -13.85 1.32
C VAL A 412 -11.72 -14.89 0.96
N GLU A 413 -12.83 -14.99 1.71
CA GLU A 413 -13.90 -15.93 1.37
C GLU A 413 -14.52 -15.61 0.00
N LYS A 414 -14.79 -14.33 -0.30
CA LYS A 414 -15.38 -13.93 -1.60
C LYS A 414 -14.48 -14.31 -2.78
N ILE A 415 -13.18 -14.07 -2.70
CA ILE A 415 -12.23 -14.40 -3.78
C ILE A 415 -12.09 -15.91 -3.96
N VAL A 416 -11.93 -16.64 -2.85
CA VAL A 416 -11.77 -18.08 -2.89
C VAL A 416 -13.03 -18.74 -3.44
N ALA A 417 -14.22 -18.33 -2.97
CA ALA A 417 -15.49 -18.85 -3.48
C ALA A 417 -15.69 -18.55 -4.97
N MET A 418 -15.32 -17.35 -5.43
CA MET A 418 -15.34 -17.01 -6.86
C MET A 418 -14.41 -17.94 -7.66
N GLY A 419 -13.18 -18.15 -7.21
CA GLY A 419 -12.25 -19.04 -7.89
C GLY A 419 -12.74 -20.48 -7.95
N GLU A 420 -13.30 -21.00 -6.86
CA GLU A 420 -13.88 -22.35 -6.83
C GLU A 420 -15.06 -22.49 -7.80
N SER A 421 -15.91 -21.46 -7.93
CA SER A 421 -16.97 -21.46 -8.94
C SER A 421 -16.43 -21.48 -10.39
N MET A 422 -15.16 -21.11 -10.58
CA MET A 422 -14.43 -21.18 -11.86
C MET A 422 -13.55 -22.44 -11.97
N GLY A 423 -13.71 -23.42 -11.08
CA GLY A 423 -12.95 -24.66 -11.08
C GLY A 423 -11.53 -24.58 -10.50
N LYS A 424 -11.16 -23.46 -9.87
CA LYS A 424 -9.88 -23.33 -9.15
C LYS A 424 -9.93 -24.10 -7.84
N LYS A 425 -8.78 -24.59 -7.40
CA LYS A 425 -8.62 -25.30 -6.13
C LYS A 425 -7.72 -24.51 -5.20
N TYR A 426 -8.15 -24.30 -3.96
CA TYR A 426 -7.37 -23.59 -2.95
C TYR A 426 -7.00 -24.54 -1.81
N ILE A 427 -5.72 -24.54 -1.43
CA ILE A 427 -5.18 -25.37 -0.36
C ILE A 427 -4.39 -24.49 0.62
N SER A 428 -4.76 -24.50 1.90
CA SER A 428 -3.92 -23.94 2.95
C SER A 428 -2.89 -24.99 3.36
N LEU A 429 -1.60 -24.68 3.22
CA LEU A 429 -0.50 -25.58 3.63
C LEU A 429 -0.21 -25.52 5.13
N THR A 430 -0.67 -24.46 5.79
CA THR A 430 -0.53 -24.27 7.23
C THR A 430 -1.87 -23.95 7.88
N PRO A 431 -2.02 -24.23 9.20
CA PRO A 431 -3.23 -23.86 9.94
C PRO A 431 -3.49 -22.36 9.88
N SER A 432 -4.77 -21.98 9.81
CA SER A 432 -5.20 -20.58 9.70
C SER A 432 -6.43 -20.32 10.57
N LEU A 433 -6.47 -19.15 11.20
CA LEU A 433 -7.65 -18.62 11.87
C LEU A 433 -8.59 -17.86 10.91
N VAL A 434 -8.20 -17.73 9.63
CA VAL A 434 -9.06 -17.21 8.57
C VAL A 434 -10.04 -18.31 8.20
N PRO A 435 -11.36 -18.15 8.42
CA PRO A 435 -12.33 -19.24 8.27
C PRO A 435 -12.29 -19.89 6.88
N ALA A 436 -12.15 -19.09 5.82
CA ALA A 436 -12.04 -19.56 4.45
C ALA A 436 -10.85 -20.52 4.25
N LEU A 437 -9.69 -20.20 4.83
CA LEU A 437 -8.47 -21.00 4.66
C LEU A 437 -8.47 -22.23 5.57
N ASN A 438 -9.04 -22.11 6.78
CA ASN A 438 -9.15 -23.23 7.71
C ASN A 438 -9.98 -24.39 7.13
N LYS A 439 -11.09 -24.08 6.43
CA LYS A 439 -11.91 -25.08 5.71
C LYS A 439 -11.12 -25.86 4.66
N ARG A 440 -10.00 -25.30 4.21
CA ARG A 440 -9.18 -25.76 3.08
C ARG A 440 -7.78 -26.16 3.51
N LEU A 441 -7.59 -26.42 4.81
CA LEU A 441 -6.35 -26.97 5.32
C LEU A 441 -6.08 -28.30 4.61
N GLY A 442 -5.01 -28.33 3.82
CA GLY A 442 -4.60 -29.54 3.14
C GLY A 442 -4.39 -30.63 4.18
N ARG A 443 -4.90 -31.84 3.91
CA ARG A 443 -4.39 -33.03 4.60
C ARG A 443 -2.92 -33.11 4.21
N VAL A 444 -2.05 -32.53 5.02
CA VAL A 444 -0.61 -32.74 4.90
C VAL A 444 -0.46 -34.25 4.86
N LEU A 445 0.02 -34.78 3.73
CA LEU A 445 0.60 -36.12 3.68
C LEU A 445 1.48 -36.19 4.92
N GLN A 446 1.06 -36.94 5.93
CA GLN A 446 1.89 -37.26 7.07
C GLN A 446 3.11 -37.93 6.43
N TYR A 447 4.19 -37.18 6.30
CA TYR A 447 5.46 -37.74 5.93
C TYR A 447 5.76 -38.78 7.00
N GLU A 448 5.59 -40.05 6.64
CA GLU A 448 6.21 -41.14 7.38
C GLU A 448 7.69 -40.79 7.46
N GLN A 449 8.17 -40.49 8.67
CA GLN A 449 9.60 -40.45 8.88
C GLN A 449 10.16 -41.81 8.46
N PRO A 450 11.25 -41.88 7.68
CA PRO A 450 11.92 -43.14 7.44
C PRO A 450 12.30 -43.70 8.81
N ARG A 451 11.72 -44.84 9.19
CA ARG A 451 12.17 -45.62 10.35
C ARG A 451 13.63 -45.97 10.10
N ARG A 452 14.56 -45.17 10.62
CA ARG A 452 15.94 -45.63 10.86
C ARG A 452 15.82 -46.76 11.88
N GLN A 453 15.84 -47.99 11.39
CA GLN A 453 16.12 -49.16 12.21
C GLN A 453 17.54 -49.00 12.76
N LEU A 454 17.65 -48.44 13.97
CA LEU A 454 18.81 -48.69 14.82
C LEU A 454 18.64 -50.11 15.35
N LYS A 455 19.20 -51.09 14.63
CA LYS A 455 19.59 -52.36 15.24
C LYS A 455 20.72 -52.05 16.21
N VAL A 456 20.37 -51.94 17.49
CA VAL A 456 21.33 -52.07 18.58
C VAL A 456 21.66 -53.55 18.64
N GLN A 457 22.84 -53.94 18.13
CA GLN A 457 23.45 -55.21 18.47
C GLN A 457 23.95 -55.11 19.91
N THR A 458 23.31 -55.88 20.77
CA THR A 458 23.82 -56.26 22.08
C THR A 458 24.98 -57.24 21.87
N GLU A 459 26.17 -56.87 22.31
CA GLU A 459 27.25 -57.82 22.58
C GLU A 459 27.79 -57.52 23.99
N GLU A 460 27.48 -58.41 24.93
CA GLU A 460 28.32 -58.80 26.06
C GLU A 460 28.31 -60.34 26.07
N PRO A 461 29.43 -60.98 26.41
CA PRO A 461 29.74 -61.21 27.83
C PRO A 461 30.96 -60.45 28.37
#